data_AF-A0A424R9U2-F1
#
_entry.id   AF-A0A424R9U2-F1
#
_cell.length_a   1.000
_cell.length_b   1.000
_cell.length_c   1.000
_cell.angle_alpha   90.00
_cell.angle_beta   90.00
_cell.angle_gamma   90.00
#
_symmetry.space_group_name_H-M   'P 1'
#
loop_
_entity.id
_entity.type
_entity.pdbx_description
1 polymer ?
#
loop_
_entity_poly.entity_id
_entity_poly.type
_entity_poly.pdbx_seq_one_letter_code
_entity_poly.pdbx_strand_id
1 'polypeptide(L)' 'GTEVAIEGRLAYRTYEDSEGHTRYVTEVVAGEMLMLDRKPDSEGS' A
#
# COMPACT_ATOMS: atom_id res chain seq x y z
N GLY A 1 -4.92 3.50 -13.34
CA GLY A 1 -4.43 3.58 -11.94
C GLY A 1 -3.09 4.25 -11.98
N THR A 2 -2.69 4.92 -10.90
CA THR A 2 -1.38 5.58 -10.81
C THR A 2 -0.31 4.59 -10.42
N GLU A 3 0.82 4.62 -11.13
CA GLU A 3 1.99 3.83 -10.82
C GLU A 3 2.71 4.42 -9.61
N VAL A 4 3.00 3.55 -8.63
CA VAL A 4 3.72 3.91 -7.41
C VAL A 4 4.75 2.84 -7.09
N ALA A 5 5.90 3.25 -6.55
CA ALA A 5 6.84 2.36 -5.88
C ALA A 5 6.68 2.52 -4.37
N ILE A 6 6.74 1.40 -3.64
CA ILE A 6 6.66 1.37 -2.18
C ILE A 6 7.89 0.64 -1.65
N GLU A 7 8.60 1.27 -0.72
CA GLU A 7 9.59 0.61 0.12
C GLU A 7 9.00 0.44 1.51
N GLY A 8 9.10 -0.77 2.06
CA GLY A 8 8.52 -1.08 3.35
C GLY A 8 8.94 -2.46 3.83
N ARG A 9 8.31 -2.89 4.92
CA ARG A 9 8.55 -4.22 5.50
C ARG A 9 7.34 -5.12 5.31
N LEU A 10 7.60 -6.41 5.11
CA LEU A 10 6.57 -7.43 5.16
C LEU A 10 6.18 -7.67 6.63
N ALA A 11 4.88 -7.63 6.91
CA ALA A 11 4.33 -7.85 8.23
C ALA A 11 3.25 -8.93 8.20
N TYR A 12 3.13 -9.63 9.32
CA TYR A 12 2.13 -10.66 9.53
C TYR A 12 1.35 -10.34 10.81
N ARG A 13 0.03 -10.32 10.72
CA ARG A 13 -0.85 -10.12 11.88
C ARG A 13 -1.88 -11.23 11.96
N THR A 14 -2.18 -11.64 13.17
CA THR A 14 -3.24 -12.59 13.48
C THR A 14 -4.23 -11.91 14.42
N TYR A 15 -5.53 -12.01 14.11
CA TYR A 15 -6.58 -11.51 14.99
C TYR A 15 -7.86 -12.34 14.84
N GLU A 16 -8.72 -12.30 15.85
CA GLU A 16 -10.08 -12.86 15.80
C GLU A 16 -11.05 -11.81 15.26
N ASP A 17 -11.87 -12.18 14.27
CA ASP A 17 -12.93 -11.30 13.81
C ASP A 17 -14.16 -11.33 14.73
N SER A 18 -15.18 -10.52 14.42
CA SER A 18 -16.40 -10.42 15.23
C SER A 18 -17.23 -11.71 15.28
N GLU A 19 -16.97 -12.65 14.38
CA GLU A 19 -17.64 -13.95 14.31
C GLU A 19 -16.83 -15.04 15.02
N GLY A 20 -15.67 -14.70 15.58
CA GLY A 20 -14.77 -15.62 16.29
C GLY A 20 -13.91 -16.47 15.36
N HIS A 21 -13.67 -16.02 14.13
CA HIS A 21 -12.75 -16.69 13.21
C HIS A 21 -11.35 -16.08 13.28
N THR A 22 -10.33 -16.94 13.44
CA THR A 22 -8.93 -16.53 13.33
C THR A 22 -8.59 -16.10 11.91
N ARG A 23 -8.11 -14.86 11.76
CA ARG A 23 -7.65 -14.29 10.49
C ARG A 23 -6.14 -14.13 10.49
N TYR A 24 -5.51 -14.54 9.39
CA TYR A 24 -4.10 -14.37 9.13
C TYR A 24 -3.93 -13.34 8.01
N VAL A 25 -3.28 -12.23 8.31
CA VAL A 25 -3.06 -11.14 7.37
C VAL A 25 -1.58 -11.02 7.09
N THR A 26 -1.23 -10.99 5.80
CA THR A 26 0.09 -10.61 5.32
C THR A 26 -0.04 -9.24 4.65
N GLU A 27 0.75 -8.28 5.07
CA GLU A 27 0.67 -6.90 4.60
C GLU A 27 2.07 -6.30 4.40
N VAL A 28 2.17 -5.31 3.51
CA VAL A 28 3.37 -4.48 3.41
C VAL A 28 3.12 -3.21 4.21
N VAL A 29 3.87 -3.01 5.28
CA VAL A 29 3.86 -1.76 6.04
C VAL A 29 4.82 -0.80 5.32
N ALA A 30 4.25 0.15 4.58
CA ALA A 30 5.01 1.13 3.81
C ALA A 30 5.78 2.09 4.74
N GLY A 31 7.06 2.29 4.44
CA GLY A 31 7.88 3.34 5.03
C GLY A 31 8.01 4.54 4.09
N GLU A 32 8.31 4.28 2.83
CA GLU A 32 8.42 5.28 1.77
C GLU A 32 7.57 4.92 0.55
N MET A 33 7.07 5.93 -0.14
CA MET A 33 6.30 5.79 -1.37
C MET A 33 6.73 6.85 -2.39
N LEU A 34 6.92 6.43 -3.63
CA LEU A 34 7.25 7.28 -4.76
C LEU A 34 6.16 7.16 -5.84
N MET A 35 5.65 8.29 -6.31
CA MET A 35 4.76 8.34 -7.47
C MET A 35 5.62 8.23 -8.73
N LEU A 36 5.33 7.25 -9.59
CA LEU A 36 6.07 7.01 -10.83
C LEU A 36 5.38 7.61 -12.05
N ASP A 37 4.09 7.93 -11.94
CA ASP A 37 3.37 8.66 -12.97
C ASP A 37 4.06 9.99 -13.28
N ARG A 38 4.28 10.27 -14.56
CA ARG A 38 4.61 11.63 -14.99
C ARG A 38 3.43 12.52 -14.69
N LYS A 39 3.68 13.67 -14.05
CA LYS A 39 2.69 14.76 -13.97
C LYS A 39 2.17 14.96 -15.41
N PRO A 40 0.85 14.88 -15.68
CA PRO A 40 0.35 15.20 -17.00
C PRO A 40 0.89 16.58 -17.32
N ASP A 41 1.52 16.73 -18.49
CA ASP A 41 1.97 18.03 -18.98
C ASP A 41 0.75 18.94 -18.96
N SER A 42 0.60 19.71 -17.88
CA SER A 42 -0.24 20.87 -17.87
C SER A 42 0.50 21.84 -18.76
N GLU A 43 0.25 21.72 -20.07
CA GLU A 43 0.40 22.79 -21.04
C GLU A 43 -0.35 23.99 -20.46
N GLY A 44 0.38 24.78 -19.67
CA GLY A 44 -0.01 26.10 -19.25
C GLY A 44 0.23 27.04 -20.42
N SER A 45 -0.86 27.71 -20.79
CA SER A 45 -0.95 28.89 -21.63
C SER A 45 0.11 29.96 -21.35
#